data_AF-A0A7L4PPA6-F1
#
_entry.id   AF-A0A7L4PPA6-F1
#
_cell.length_a   1.000
_cell.length_b   1.000
_cell.length_c   1.000
_cell.angle_alpha   90.00
_cell.angle_beta   90.00
_cell.angle_gamma   90.00
#
_symmetry.space_group_name_H-M   'P 1'
#
loop_
_entity.id
_entity.type
_entity.pdbx_description
1 polymer ?
#
loop_
_entity_poly.entity_id
_entity_poly.type
_entity_poly.pdbx_seq_one_letter_code
_entity_poly.pdbx_strand_id
1 'polypeptide(L)'
;MTLTRTTDIFKAAMAIFILGLTAISVSALAEGPEELSLEETSIEEIMQNPSGYQGQRVVVEGEIVMECSAGCWFILEDTAGSIYVDLNPNNFAIPRKGGFEARVYGQVDIKDDEPYILGEIVLIDGEVYR
;
A
#
# COMPACT_ATOMS: atom_id res chain seq x y z
N MET A 1 58.91 19.15 40.69
CA MET A 1 59.03 19.59 39.28
C MET A 1 59.55 18.39 38.52
N THR A 2 58.81 17.75 37.62
CA THR A 2 58.16 18.33 36.42
C THR A 2 56.98 17.44 35.98
N LEU A 3 55.96 18.13 35.47
CA LEU A 3 54.69 17.64 34.93
C LEU A 3 54.86 16.87 33.59
N THR A 4 53.73 16.38 33.08
CA THR A 4 53.42 15.99 31.68
C THR A 4 53.94 14.64 31.17
N ARG A 5 53.16 13.57 31.37
CA ARG A 5 53.20 12.37 30.50
C ARG A 5 51.88 11.60 30.51
N THR A 6 50.76 12.24 30.17
CA THR A 6 49.46 11.55 30.01
C THR A 6 48.64 12.03 28.80
N THR A 7 49.12 12.98 28.00
CA THR A 7 48.33 13.62 26.93
C THR A 7 48.43 12.99 25.54
N ASP A 8 49.32 12.01 25.32
CA ASP A 8 49.62 11.56 23.95
C ASP A 8 48.94 10.24 23.54
N ILE A 9 48.40 9.47 24.49
CA ILE A 9 47.72 8.20 24.17
C ILE A 9 46.26 8.46 23.76
N PHE A 10 45.64 9.54 24.24
CA PHE A 10 44.25 9.87 23.95
C PHE A 10 44.01 10.46 22.54
N LYS A 11 45.05 10.96 21.85
CA LYS A 11 44.89 11.48 20.48
C LYS A 11 44.95 10.40 19.40
N ALA A 12 45.64 9.29 19.63
CA ALA A 12 45.79 8.23 18.63
C ALA A 12 44.56 7.31 18.52
N ALA A 13 43.79 7.16 19.61
CA ALA A 13 42.57 6.34 19.59
C ALA A 13 41.37 7.04 18.93
N MET A 14 41.46 8.36 18.66
CA MET A 14 40.37 9.17 18.09
C MET A 14 40.46 9.32 16.56
N ALA A 15 41.45 8.71 15.90
CA ALA A 15 41.63 8.82 14.44
C ALA A 15 41.22 7.56 13.66
N ILE A 16 40.92 6.44 14.33
CA ILE A 16 40.60 5.16 13.65
C ILE A 16 39.08 4.90 13.57
N PHE A 17 38.25 5.73 14.20
CA PHE A 17 36.79 5.55 14.19
C PHE A 17 36.05 6.25 13.02
N ILE A 18 36.76 6.96 12.13
CA ILE A 18 36.15 7.83 11.10
C ILE A 18 36.27 7.26 9.67
N LEU A 19 36.88 6.08 9.46
CA LEU A 19 37.22 5.56 8.13
C LEU A 19 36.51 4.25 7.74
N GLY A 20 35.32 3.99 8.29
CA GLY A 20 34.49 2.82 7.95
C GLY A 20 33.05 3.15 7.56
N LEU A 21 32.77 4.40 7.19
CA LEU A 21 31.41 4.90 6.94
C LEU A 21 31.06 5.00 5.45
N THR A 22 31.52 4.07 4.61
CA THR A 22 31.26 4.13 3.17
C THR A 22 30.27 3.05 2.72
N ALA A 23 29.06 3.54 2.48
CA ALA A 23 28.05 3.05 1.55
C ALA A 23 27.32 1.75 1.91
N ILE A 24 26.38 1.85 2.86
CA ILE A 24 25.10 1.15 2.67
C ILE A 24 24.32 2.02 1.69
N SER A 25 24.37 1.69 0.41
CA SER A 25 23.44 2.23 -0.58
C SER A 25 22.08 1.58 -0.29
N VAL A 26 21.27 2.19 0.58
CA VAL A 26 19.84 1.90 0.62
C VAL A 26 19.27 2.50 -0.65
N SER A 27 19.14 1.68 -1.69
CA SER A 27 18.28 2.02 -2.81
C SER A 27 16.86 2.05 -2.25
N ALA A 28 16.35 3.25 -1.98
CA ALA A 28 14.92 3.49 -1.89
C ALA A 28 14.35 3.16 -3.28
N LEU A 29 14.03 1.89 -3.49
CA LEU A 29 13.08 1.49 -4.52
C LEU A 29 11.78 2.23 -4.20
N ALA A 30 10.98 2.56 -5.20
CA ALA A 30 9.70 3.21 -4.95
C ALA A 30 8.82 2.24 -4.13
N GLU A 31 8.86 2.35 -2.80
CA GLU A 31 8.10 1.49 -1.91
C GLU A 31 6.70 2.11 -1.88
N GLY A 32 5.79 1.51 -2.66
CA GLY A 32 4.36 1.78 -2.51
C GLY A 32 3.88 1.45 -1.08
N PRO A 33 2.61 1.69 -0.78
CA PRO A 33 2.01 1.31 0.50
C PRO A 33 2.33 -0.15 0.82
N GLU A 34 2.89 -0.43 2.01
CA GLU A 34 3.23 -1.79 2.45
C GLU A 34 1.99 -2.69 2.44
N GLU A 35 0.81 -2.12 2.67
CA GLU A 35 -0.49 -2.80 2.61
C GLU A 35 -0.82 -3.31 1.20
N LEU A 36 -0.37 -2.62 0.15
CA LEU A 36 -0.49 -3.11 -1.23
C LEU A 36 0.55 -4.20 -1.53
N SER A 37 1.49 -4.53 -0.64
CA SER A 37 2.40 -5.66 -0.86
C SER A 37 1.82 -7.03 -0.47
N LEU A 38 0.61 -7.05 0.10
CA LEU A 38 -0.11 -8.29 0.42
C LEU A 38 -0.36 -9.12 -0.85
N GLU A 39 -0.57 -10.41 -0.63
CA GLU A 39 -0.98 -11.34 -1.69
C GLU A 39 -2.32 -10.91 -2.28
N GLU A 40 -2.38 -10.90 -3.60
CA GLU A 40 -3.58 -10.58 -4.35
C GLU A 40 -4.65 -11.67 -4.10
N THR A 41 -5.87 -11.21 -3.85
CA THR A 41 -7.07 -12.04 -3.75
C THR A 41 -7.86 -11.81 -5.04
N SER A 42 -8.23 -12.88 -5.75
CA SER A 42 -9.07 -12.74 -6.94
C SER A 42 -10.51 -12.31 -6.57
N ILE A 43 -11.18 -11.58 -7.46
CA ILE A 43 -12.58 -11.18 -7.22
C ILE A 43 -13.47 -12.42 -7.14
N GLU A 44 -13.23 -13.43 -7.97
CA GLU A 44 -13.99 -14.68 -7.98
C GLU A 44 -13.96 -15.39 -6.62
N GLU A 45 -12.83 -15.44 -5.92
CA GLU A 45 -12.75 -16.07 -4.60
C GLU A 45 -13.66 -15.38 -3.57
N ILE A 46 -13.70 -14.05 -3.60
CA ILE A 46 -14.59 -13.26 -2.73
C ILE A 46 -16.05 -13.57 -3.09
N MET A 47 -16.38 -13.62 -4.38
CA MET A 47 -17.74 -13.88 -4.86
C MET A 47 -18.22 -15.32 -4.57
N GLN A 48 -17.33 -16.31 -4.62
CA GLN A 48 -17.67 -17.72 -4.36
C GLN A 48 -17.78 -18.03 -2.87
N ASN A 49 -17.10 -17.28 -2.00
CA ASN A 49 -17.18 -17.46 -0.55
C ASN A 49 -17.26 -16.12 0.22
N PRO A 50 -18.32 -15.30 0.03
CA PRO A 50 -18.41 -13.97 0.62
C PRO A 50 -18.26 -13.98 2.13
N SER A 51 -18.93 -14.94 2.80
CA SER A 51 -18.90 -15.08 4.26
C SER A 51 -17.52 -15.40 4.82
N GLY A 52 -16.65 -16.07 4.04
CA GLY A 52 -15.27 -16.34 4.43
C GLY A 52 -14.41 -15.08 4.44
N TYR A 53 -14.75 -14.12 3.58
CA TYR A 53 -14.02 -12.87 3.42
C TYR A 53 -14.60 -11.70 4.22
N GLN A 54 -15.82 -11.80 4.75
CA GLN A 54 -16.43 -10.70 5.52
C GLN A 54 -15.52 -10.23 6.67
N GLY A 55 -15.22 -8.93 6.69
CA GLY A 55 -14.34 -8.28 7.66
C GLY A 55 -12.85 -8.49 7.40
N GLN A 56 -12.46 -9.32 6.43
CA GLN A 56 -11.06 -9.50 6.04
C GLN A 56 -10.58 -8.35 5.18
N ARG A 57 -9.27 -8.07 5.27
CA ARG A 57 -8.60 -7.15 4.35
C ARG A 57 -7.99 -7.93 3.20
N VAL A 58 -8.20 -7.41 2.00
CA VAL A 58 -7.76 -8.02 0.75
C VAL A 58 -7.04 -6.99 -0.10
N VAL A 59 -6.23 -7.48 -1.03
CA VAL A 59 -5.73 -6.69 -2.16
C VAL A 59 -6.33 -7.28 -3.41
N VAL A 60 -7.09 -6.48 -4.18
CA VAL A 60 -7.66 -6.89 -5.47
C VAL A 60 -7.10 -6.02 -6.58
N GLU A 61 -6.91 -6.60 -7.76
CA GLU A 61 -6.46 -5.89 -8.97
C GLU A 61 -7.51 -6.01 -10.08
N GLY A 62 -7.62 -4.99 -10.92
CA GLY A 62 -8.49 -5.03 -12.10
C GLY A 62 -8.68 -3.67 -12.77
N GLU A 63 -9.52 -3.65 -13.80
CA GLU A 63 -9.86 -2.46 -14.56
C GLU A 63 -11.04 -1.72 -13.90
N ILE A 64 -10.94 -0.39 -13.78
CA ILE A 64 -12.07 0.45 -13.38
C ILE A 64 -13.04 0.57 -14.57
N VAL A 65 -14.13 -0.19 -14.55
CA VAL A 65 -15.11 -0.22 -15.67
C VAL A 65 -16.25 0.78 -15.50
N MET A 66 -16.51 1.23 -14.27
CA MET A 66 -17.53 2.23 -13.97
C MET A 66 -17.16 2.98 -12.69
N GLU A 67 -17.43 4.28 -12.64
CA GLU A 67 -17.14 5.13 -11.48
C GLU A 67 -18.24 6.18 -11.31
N CYS A 68 -18.45 6.64 -10.08
CA CYS A 68 -19.33 7.79 -9.87
C CYS A 68 -18.67 9.11 -10.27
N SER A 69 -19.48 10.10 -10.60
CA SER A 69 -19.00 11.43 -11.01
C SER A 69 -18.20 12.16 -9.94
N ALA A 70 -18.42 11.84 -8.66
CA ALA A 70 -17.71 12.39 -7.52
C ALA A 70 -16.46 11.58 -7.11
N GLY A 71 -16.27 10.38 -7.68
CA GLY A 71 -15.15 9.49 -7.39
C GLY A 71 -15.22 8.73 -6.05
N CYS A 72 -16.33 8.80 -5.31
CA CYS A 72 -16.50 8.15 -4.01
C CYS A 72 -16.80 6.64 -4.07
N TRP A 73 -16.98 6.07 -5.27
CA TRP A 73 -17.08 4.63 -5.52
C TRP A 73 -16.80 4.30 -6.98
N PHE A 74 -16.44 3.06 -7.24
CA PHE A 74 -16.27 2.49 -8.59
C PHE A 74 -16.55 0.97 -8.63
N ILE A 75 -16.69 0.42 -9.83
CA ILE A 75 -16.71 -1.02 -10.12
C ILE A 75 -15.34 -1.39 -10.66
N LEU A 76 -14.71 -2.38 -10.02
CA LEU A 76 -13.47 -3.00 -10.46
C LEU A 76 -13.80 -4.33 -11.12
N GLU A 77 -13.22 -4.61 -12.29
CA GLU A 77 -13.41 -5.87 -13.03
C GLU A 77 -12.07 -6.55 -13.27
N ASP A 78 -11.97 -7.83 -12.92
CA ASP A 78 -10.86 -8.70 -13.30
C ASP A 78 -11.34 -9.73 -14.34
N THR A 79 -10.51 -10.72 -14.69
CA THR A 79 -10.90 -11.74 -15.67
C THR A 79 -12.04 -12.67 -15.23
N ALA A 80 -12.38 -12.67 -13.94
CA ALA A 80 -13.24 -13.66 -13.30
C ALA A 80 -14.54 -13.04 -12.73
N GLY A 81 -14.59 -11.73 -12.50
CA GLY A 81 -15.81 -11.03 -12.09
C GLY A 81 -15.61 -9.54 -11.87
N SER A 82 -16.63 -8.90 -11.32
CA SER A 82 -16.58 -7.51 -10.91
C SER A 82 -17.06 -7.31 -9.48
N ILE A 83 -16.51 -6.29 -8.82
CA ILE A 83 -16.84 -5.96 -7.43
C ILE A 83 -16.99 -4.46 -7.25
N TYR A 84 -17.95 -4.07 -6.42
CA TYR A 84 -18.16 -2.69 -6.01
C TYR A 84 -17.13 -2.29 -4.95
N VAL A 85 -16.50 -1.13 -5.14
CA VAL A 85 -15.54 -0.54 -4.20
C VAL A 85 -16.11 0.79 -3.70
N ASP A 86 -16.40 0.86 -2.40
CA ASP A 86 -16.87 2.07 -1.71
C ASP A 86 -15.68 2.78 -1.05
N LEU A 87 -15.47 4.05 -1.40
CA LEU A 87 -14.43 4.89 -0.79
C LEU A 87 -15.03 5.89 0.21
N ASN A 88 -16.35 6.07 0.18
CA ASN A 88 -17.03 7.09 0.96
C ASN A 88 -16.84 6.94 2.48
N PRO A 89 -16.86 5.73 3.07
CA PRO A 89 -16.60 5.55 4.51
C PRO A 89 -15.20 5.99 4.95
N ASN A 90 -14.22 5.97 4.04
CA ASN A 90 -12.85 6.43 4.29
C ASN A 90 -12.60 7.89 3.83
N ASN A 91 -13.64 8.59 3.37
CA ASN A 91 -13.64 10.02 3.08
C ASN A 91 -12.59 10.46 2.03
N PHE A 92 -12.36 9.64 1.01
CA PHE A 92 -11.56 10.02 -0.17
C PHE A 92 -12.28 9.66 -1.47
N ALA A 93 -11.74 10.16 -2.57
CA ALA A 93 -12.27 9.94 -3.91
C ALA A 93 -11.13 9.84 -4.92
N ILE A 94 -11.37 9.09 -5.99
CA ILE A 94 -10.46 9.03 -7.14
C ILE A 94 -10.92 10.01 -8.24
N PRO A 95 -9.99 10.55 -9.06
CA PRO A 95 -10.36 11.26 -10.28
C PRO A 95 -10.98 10.28 -11.27
N ARG A 96 -11.50 10.82 -12.39
CA ARG A 96 -12.04 9.97 -13.44
C ARG A 96 -10.94 9.13 -14.10
N LYS A 97 -10.96 7.82 -13.85
CA LYS A 97 -9.94 6.85 -14.24
C LYS A 97 -10.57 5.58 -14.85
N GLY A 98 -11.80 5.67 -15.36
CA GLY A 98 -12.40 4.58 -16.14
C GLY A 98 -11.46 4.09 -17.27
N GLY A 99 -11.26 2.78 -17.34
CA GLY A 99 -10.34 2.10 -18.27
C GLY A 99 -8.90 1.96 -17.77
N PHE A 100 -8.59 2.39 -16.55
CA PHE A 100 -7.27 2.19 -15.93
C PHE A 100 -7.29 0.95 -15.03
N GLU A 101 -6.14 0.28 -14.98
CA GLU A 101 -5.84 -0.73 -13.98
C GLU A 101 -5.67 -0.08 -12.60
N ALA A 102 -6.29 -0.68 -11.59
CA ALA A 102 -6.23 -0.25 -10.22
C ALA A 102 -5.94 -1.43 -9.29
N ARG A 103 -5.16 -1.15 -8.25
CA ARG A 103 -4.91 -2.06 -7.13
C ARG A 103 -5.53 -1.50 -5.87
N VAL A 104 -6.45 -2.23 -5.28
CA VAL A 104 -7.27 -1.79 -4.15
C VAL A 104 -6.92 -2.62 -2.92
N TYR A 105 -6.47 -1.96 -1.87
CA TYR A 105 -6.44 -2.53 -0.54
C TYR A 105 -7.68 -2.05 0.23
N GLY A 106 -8.41 -2.98 0.82
CA GLY A 106 -9.63 -2.65 1.56
C GLY A 106 -10.21 -3.82 2.32
N GLN A 107 -11.26 -3.54 3.09
CA GLN A 107 -11.99 -4.54 3.85
C GLN A 107 -13.22 -5.02 3.08
N VAL A 108 -13.43 -6.32 3.02
CA VAL A 108 -14.67 -6.88 2.46
C VAL A 108 -15.80 -6.72 3.47
N ASP A 109 -16.94 -6.23 3.01
CA ASP A 109 -18.20 -6.20 3.76
C ASP A 109 -19.32 -6.78 2.90
N ILE A 110 -20.47 -7.08 3.51
CA ILE A 110 -21.60 -7.72 2.86
C ILE A 110 -22.85 -6.91 3.12
N LYS A 111 -23.57 -6.59 2.03
CA LYS A 111 -24.88 -5.96 2.10
C LYS A 111 -25.83 -6.70 1.18
N ASP A 112 -27.00 -7.07 1.71
CA ASP A 112 -28.03 -7.77 0.96
C ASP A 112 -27.51 -9.04 0.24
N ASP A 113 -26.63 -9.79 0.92
CA ASP A 113 -25.90 -10.97 0.42
C ASP A 113 -24.89 -10.73 -0.72
N GLU A 114 -24.61 -9.47 -1.07
CA GLU A 114 -23.60 -9.09 -2.05
C GLU A 114 -22.33 -8.56 -1.36
N PRO A 115 -21.14 -9.15 -1.62
CA PRO A 115 -19.90 -8.62 -1.10
C PRO A 115 -19.48 -7.33 -1.84
N TYR A 116 -18.87 -6.42 -1.11
CA TYR A 116 -18.23 -5.23 -1.64
C TYR A 116 -16.99 -4.89 -0.81
N ILE A 117 -16.16 -3.99 -1.33
CA ILE A 117 -14.92 -3.58 -0.66
C ILE A 117 -15.07 -2.15 -0.14
N LEU A 118 -14.82 -1.96 1.15
CA LEU A 118 -14.51 -0.67 1.74
C LEU A 118 -13.06 -0.33 1.41
N GLY A 119 -12.85 0.45 0.34
CA GLY A 119 -11.51 0.77 -0.15
C GLY A 119 -10.76 1.67 0.83
N GLU A 120 -9.61 1.21 1.32
CA GLU A 120 -8.73 1.95 2.24
C GLU A 120 -7.60 2.64 1.48
N ILE A 121 -7.06 1.99 0.43
CA ILE A 121 -6.03 2.53 -0.45
C ILE A 121 -6.30 2.09 -1.88
N VAL A 122 -6.17 3.01 -2.84
CA VAL A 122 -6.25 2.70 -4.27
C VAL A 122 -4.98 3.19 -4.96
N LEU A 123 -4.32 2.31 -5.71
CA LEU A 123 -3.17 2.65 -6.57
C LEU A 123 -3.61 2.60 -8.03
N ILE A 124 -3.44 3.71 -8.74
CA ILE A 124 -3.79 3.84 -10.17
C ILE A 124 -2.63 4.54 -10.86
N ASP A 125 -2.02 3.91 -11.85
CA ASP A 125 -0.92 4.51 -12.65
C ASP A 125 0.22 5.10 -11.79
N GLY A 126 0.58 4.41 -10.70
CA GLY A 126 1.62 4.85 -9.77
C GLY A 126 1.17 5.93 -8.76
N GLU A 127 -0.06 6.42 -8.85
CA GLU A 127 -0.65 7.39 -7.93
C GLU A 127 -1.44 6.67 -6.82
N VAL A 128 -1.17 7.03 -5.56
CA VAL A 128 -1.85 6.46 -4.38
C VAL A 128 -2.95 7.41 -3.89
N TYR A 129 -4.15 6.88 -3.68
CA TYR A 129 -5.33 7.57 -3.16
C TYR A 129 -5.75 6.94 -1.83
N ARG A 130 -5.93 7.76 -0.79
CA ARG A 130 -6.41 7.41 0.56
C ARG A 130 -6.71 8.67 1.36
#